data_AF-A0AAU9R2Q6-F1
#
_entry.id   AF-A0AAU9R2Q6-F1
#
_cell.length_a   1.000
_cell.length_b   1.000
_cell.length_c   1.000
_cell.angle_alpha   90.00
_cell.angle_beta   90.00
_cell.angle_gamma   90.00
#
_symmetry.space_group_name_H-M   'P 1'
#
loop_
_entity.id
_entity.type
_entity.pdbx_description
1 polymer ?
#
loop_
_entity_poly.entity_id
_entity_poly.type
_entity_poly.pdbx_seq_one_letter_code
_entity_poly.pdbx_strand_id
1 'polypeptide(L)' 'MSTRNKDIRDAIKTAGLYQYQVADTLGIDETKLSKMLRYDLSKTDRESILNAVAMTKINQQAEREAE' A
#
# COMPACT_ATOMS: atom_id res chain seq x y z
N MET A 1 -8.03 -11.38 14.10
CA MET A 1 -7.88 -11.60 12.63
C MET A 1 -6.40 -11.67 12.28
N SER A 2 -6.04 -12.63 11.41
CA SER A 2 -4.67 -13.03 11.07
C SER A 2 -3.75 -11.83 10.76
N THR A 3 -2.73 -11.64 11.61
CA THR A 3 -1.70 -10.60 11.59
C THR A 3 -0.60 -10.89 10.56
N ARG A 4 -0.96 -11.41 9.39
CA ARG A 4 -0.02 -11.54 8.25
C ARG A 4 0.17 -10.19 7.56
N ASN A 5 1.40 -9.90 7.16
CA ASN A 5 1.79 -8.65 6.50
C ASN A 5 1.39 -7.38 7.29
N LYS A 6 1.49 -7.46 8.63
CA LYS A 6 1.13 -6.35 9.51
C LYS A 6 2.04 -5.13 9.29
N ASP A 7 3.31 -5.37 9.01
CA ASP A 7 4.31 -4.38 8.60
C ASP A 7 3.85 -3.53 7.41
N ILE A 8 3.26 -4.16 6.37
CA ILE A 8 2.74 -3.43 5.21
C ILE A 8 1.53 -2.58 5.60
N ARG A 9 0.61 -3.14 6.39
CA ARG A 9 -0.57 -2.38 6.86
C ARG A 9 -0.17 -1.20 7.75
N ASP A 10 0.82 -1.40 8.61
CA ASP A 10 1.35 -0.37 9.49
C ASP A 10 2.09 0.70 8.67
N ALA A 11 2.80 0.33 7.61
CA ALA A 11 3.43 1.28 6.68
C ALA A 11 2.40 2.15 5.97
N ILE A 12 1.32 1.55 5.44
CA ILE A 12 0.20 2.28 4.81
C ILE A 12 -0.41 3.26 5.81
N LYS A 13 -0.71 2.80 7.04
CA LYS A 13 -1.33 3.62 8.08
C LYS A 13 -0.42 4.75 8.56
N THR A 14 0.87 4.46 8.74
CA THR A 14 1.89 5.46 9.16
C THR A 14 2.12 6.50 8.08
N ALA A 15 2.00 6.12 6.81
CA ALA A 15 2.05 7.03 5.68
C ALA A 15 0.80 7.92 5.57
N GLY A 16 -0.26 7.66 6.34
CA GLY A 16 -1.53 8.39 6.22
C GLY A 16 -2.31 8.05 4.95
N LEU A 17 -2.03 6.88 4.36
CA LEU A 17 -2.61 6.43 3.10
C LEU A 17 -3.75 5.44 3.34
N TYR A 18 -4.63 5.35 2.35
CA TYR A 18 -5.66 4.33 2.26
C TYR A 18 -5.24 3.17 1.36
N GLN A 19 -5.83 1.99 1.57
CA GLN A 19 -5.52 0.79 0.78
C GLN A 19 -5.86 0.98 -0.70
N TYR A 20 -6.95 1.69 -1.03
CA TYR A 20 -7.31 1.97 -2.41
C TYR A 20 -6.24 2.81 -3.15
N GLN A 21 -5.62 3.80 -2.49
CA GLN A 21 -4.60 4.65 -3.13
C GLN A 21 -3.34 3.86 -3.52
N VAL A 22 -2.96 2.92 -2.65
CA VAL A 22 -1.83 2.02 -2.89
C VAL A 22 -2.18 1.00 -3.98
N ALA A 23 -3.43 0.51 -3.99
CA ALA A 23 -3.93 -0.40 -5.01
C ALA A 23 -3.98 0.27 -6.40
N ASP A 24 -4.43 1.52 -6.49
CA ASP A 24 -4.42 2.33 -7.72
C ASP A 24 -2.99 2.50 -8.25
N THR A 25 -2.03 2.78 -7.37
CA THR A 25 -0.60 2.90 -7.76
C THR A 25 -0.02 1.58 -8.27
N LEU A 26 -0.51 0.45 -7.74
CA LEU A 26 -0.16 -0.90 -8.22
C LEU A 26 -0.92 -1.30 -9.49
N GLY A 27 -1.92 -0.53 -9.93
CA GLY A 27 -2.82 -0.90 -11.02
C GLY A 27 -3.68 -2.12 -10.69
N ILE A 28 -4.02 -2.33 -9.41
CA ILE A 28 -4.87 -3.43 -8.95
C ILE A 28 -6.08 -2.90 -8.16
N ASP A 29 -7.09 -3.75 -8.02
CA ASP A 29 -8.26 -3.44 -7.20
C ASP A 29 -7.94 -3.50 -5.69
N GLU A 30 -8.55 -2.62 -4.88
CA GLU A 30 -8.40 -2.61 -3.41
C GLU A 30 -8.76 -3.97 -2.81
N THR A 31 -9.81 -4.64 -3.31
CA THR A 31 -10.21 -5.97 -2.83
C THR A 31 -9.16 -7.02 -3.15
N LYS A 32 -8.42 -6.88 -4.27
CA LYS A 32 -7.30 -7.74 -4.63
C LYS A 32 -6.13 -7.50 -3.67
N LEU A 33 -5.78 -6.24 -3.39
CA LEU A 33 -4.75 -5.91 -2.40
C LEU A 33 -5.12 -6.43 -1.00
N SER A 34 -6.36 -6.23 -0.57
CA SER A 34 -6.87 -6.72 0.72
C SER A 34 -6.82 -8.24 0.81
N LYS A 35 -7.17 -8.96 -0.27
CA LYS A 35 -7.01 -10.42 -0.36
C LYS A 35 -5.54 -10.80 -0.24
N MET A 36 -4.66 -10.17 -1.02
CA MET A 36 -3.21 -10.40 -1.00
C MET A 36 -2.61 -10.25 0.41
N LEU A 37 -2.98 -9.19 1.13
CA LEU A 37 -2.51 -8.92 2.49
C LEU A 37 -2.98 -9.94 3.55
N ARG A 38 -3.97 -10.80 3.24
CA ARG A 38 -4.43 -11.89 4.11
C ARG A 38 -3.63 -13.19 3.93
N TYR A 39 -2.93 -13.37 2.81
CA TYR A 39 -2.14 -14.56 2.50
C TYR A 39 -0.64 -14.27 2.63
N ASP A 40 0.21 -15.30 2.51
CA ASP A 40 1.65 -15.09 2.42
C ASP A 40 2.00 -14.42 1.10
N LEU A 41 2.68 -13.28 1.19
CA LEU A 41 3.19 -12.57 0.02
C LEU A 41 4.57 -13.09 -0.33
N SER A 42 4.83 -13.24 -1.63
CA SER A 42 6.21 -13.42 -2.08
C SER A 42 7.03 -12.18 -1.74
N LYS A 43 8.36 -12.32 -1.64
CA LYS A 43 9.26 -11.17 -1.42
C LYS A 43 9.03 -10.08 -2.47
N THR A 44 8.83 -10.49 -3.72
CA THR A 44 8.56 -9.59 -4.86
C THR A 44 7.25 -8.84 -4.71
N ASP A 45 6.17 -9.51 -4.32
CA ASP A 45 4.87 -8.84 -4.10
C ASP A 45 4.95 -7.87 -2.93
N ARG A 46 5.63 -8.27 -1.85
CA ARG A 46 5.84 -7.42 -0.68
C ARG A 46 6.62 -6.15 -1.04
N GLU A 47 7.73 -6.27 -1.77
CA GLU A 47 8.51 -5.13 -2.25
C GLU A 47 7.70 -4.23 -3.18
N SER A 48 6.92 -4.81 -4.09
CA SER A 48 6.04 -4.06 -4.99
C SER A 48 5.03 -3.21 -4.22
N ILE A 49 4.38 -3.79 -3.19
CA ILE A 49 3.42 -3.05 -2.36
C ILE A 49 4.12 -1.94 -1.57
N LEU A 50 5.28 -2.21 -0.96
CA LEU A 50 6.02 -1.19 -0.21
C LEU A 50 6.47 -0.03 -1.11
N ASN A 51 6.92 -0.33 -2.33
CA ASN A 51 7.25 0.68 -3.33
C ASN A 51 6.03 1.52 -3.71
N ALA A 52 4.88 0.87 -3.92
CA ALA A 52 3.64 1.59 -4.20
C ALA A 52 3.22 2.50 -3.04
N VAL A 53 3.38 2.08 -1.78
CA VAL A 53 3.15 2.94 -0.60
C VAL A 53 4.06 4.17 -0.64
N ALA A 54 5.35 3.99 -0.93
CA ALA A 54 6.30 5.10 -1.02
C ALA A 54 5.93 6.07 -2.16
N MET A 55 5.60 5.56 -3.34
CA MET A 55 5.18 6.37 -4.50
C MET A 55 3.88 7.13 -4.22
N THR A 56 2.87 6.46 -3.66
CA THR A 56 1.59 7.08 -3.32
C THR A 56 1.79 8.21 -2.32
N LYS A 57 2.66 8.02 -1.33
CA LYS A 57 2.98 9.05 -0.33
C LYS A 57 3.64 10.26 -0.97
N ILE A 58 4.58 10.05 -1.90
CA ILE A 58 5.23 11.13 -2.65
C ILE A 58 4.19 11.90 -3.48
N ASN A 59 3.31 11.19 -4.18
CA ASN A 59 2.25 11.81 -4.98
C ASN A 59 1.31 12.66 -4.11
N GLN A 60 0.86 12.12 -2.96
CA GLN A 60 -0.01 12.86 -2.03
C GLN A 60 0.68 14.08 -1.43
N GLN A 61 1.99 14.00 -1.16
CA GLN A 61 2.76 15.14 -0.65
C GLN A 61 2.95 16.21 -1.74
N ALA A 62 3.24 15.80 -2.98
CA ALA A 62 3.35 16.70 -4.11
C ALA A 62 2.04 17.45 -4.40
N GLU A 63 0.90 16.76 -4.30
CA GLU A 63 -0.42 17.40 -4.43
C GLU A 63 -0.67 18.43 -3.32
N ARG A 64 -0.24 18.15 -2.08
CA ARG A 64 -0.37 19.08 -0.95
C ARG A 64 0.56 20.29 -1.01
N GLU A 65 1.72 20.16 -1.62
CA GLU A 65 2.68 21.26 -1.78
C GLU A 65 2.34 22.17 -2.97
N ALA A 66 1.50 21.69 -3.89
CA ALA A 66 1.01 22.46 -5.03
C ALA A 66 -0.22 23.34 -4.70
N GLU A 67 -0.78 23.22 -3.49
CA GLU A 67 -1.93 23.97 -2.98
C GLU A 67 -1.49 25.10 -2.03
#